data_AF-A0A0G1QS40-F1
#
_entry.id   AF-A0A0G1QS40-F1
#
_cell.length_a   1.000
_cell.length_b   1.000
_cell.length_c   1.000
_cell.angle_alpha   90.00
_cell.angle_beta   90.00
_cell.angle_gamma   90.00
#
_symmetry.space_group_name_H-M   'P 1'
#
loop_
_entity.id
_entity.type
_entity.pdbx_description
1 polymer ?
#
loop_
_entity_poly.entity_id
_entity_poly.type
_entity_poly.pdbx_seq_one_letter_code
_entity_poly.pdbx_strand_id
1 'polypeptide(L)' 'MPVVNPPISIASSADEQVLDLALRPTSLAEYIGQAKVKQNLNILIGAARKRNEPLEHILIQNTF' A
#
# COMPACT_ATOMS: atom_id res chain seq x y z
N MET A 1 -41.70 -8.85 -1.62
CA MET A 1 -40.61 -9.72 -2.08
C MET A 1 -39.29 -9.03 -1.76
N PRO A 2 -38.32 -9.70 -1.13
CA PRO A 2 -37.03 -9.10 -0.83
C PRO A 2 -36.24 -8.91 -2.13
N VAL A 3 -35.78 -7.69 -2.38
CA VAL A 3 -34.83 -7.37 -3.44
C VAL A 3 -33.49 -7.98 -3.07
N VAL A 4 -33.20 -9.16 -3.62
CA VAL A 4 -31.86 -9.76 -3.56
C VAL A 4 -30.95 -8.87 -4.39
N ASN A 5 -30.11 -8.08 -3.74
CA ASN A 5 -29.05 -7.37 -4.44
C ASN A 5 -28.19 -8.40 -5.17
N PRO A 6 -27.91 -8.23 -6.48
CA PRO A 6 -27.00 -9.11 -7.18
C PRO A 6 -25.64 -9.10 -6.46
N PRO A 7 -24.95 -10.25 -6.36
CA PRO A 7 -23.61 -10.28 -5.82
C PRO A 7 -22.77 -9.28 -6.64
N ILE A 8 -22.13 -8.35 -5.96
CA ILE A 8 -21.12 -7.47 -6.56
C ILE A 8 -20.15 -8.43 -7.26
N SER A 9 -20.12 -8.41 -8.59
CA SER A 9 -19.31 -9.34 -9.37
C SER A 9 -17.84 -9.08 -9.02
N ILE A 10 -17.19 -10.01 -8.31
CA ILE A 10 -15.77 -9.91 -7.91
C ILE A 10 -14.85 -10.29 -9.09
N ALA A 11 -15.41 -10.57 -10.27
CA ALA A 11 -14.63 -10.76 -11.48
C ALA A 11 -14.16 -9.41 -12.01
N SER A 12 -13.10 -8.85 -11.40
CA SER A 12 -12.34 -7.76 -12.02
C SER A 12 -11.84 -8.26 -13.37
N SER A 13 -12.18 -7.54 -14.43
CA SER A 13 -11.71 -7.88 -15.77
C SER A 13 -10.17 -7.81 -15.81
N ALA A 14 -9.54 -8.56 -16.71
CA ALA A 14 -8.09 -8.53 -16.85
C ALA A 14 -7.57 -7.09 -17.07
N ASP A 15 -8.32 -6.28 -17.82
CA ASP A 15 -8.00 -4.88 -18.08
C ASP A 15 -8.06 -4.01 -16.81
N GLU A 16 -9.03 -4.26 -15.93
CA GLU A 16 -9.18 -3.55 -14.65
C GLU A 16 -8.06 -3.90 -13.66
N GLN A 17 -7.59 -5.16 -13.66
CA GLN A 17 -6.44 -5.59 -12.86
C GLN A 17 -5.14 -4.93 -13.35
N VAL A 18 -4.94 -4.86 -14.66
CA VAL A 18 -3.78 -4.20 -15.27
C VAL A 18 -3.78 -2.71 -14.93
N LEU A 19 -4.95 -2.06 -14.97
CA LEU A 19 -5.10 -0.65 -14.60
C LEU A 19 -4.80 -0.41 -13.11
N ASP A 20 -5.31 -1.24 -12.20
CA ASP A 20 -5.04 -1.12 -10.76
C ASP A 20 -3.53 -1.26 -10.47
N LEU A 21 -2.87 -2.23 -11.10
CA LEU A 21 -1.43 -2.41 -10.99
C LEU A 21 -0.63 -1.20 -11.49
N ALA A 22 -1.08 -0.56 -12.58
CA ALA A 22 -0.44 0.62 -13.13
C ALA A 22 -0.57 1.86 -12.22
N LEU A 23 -1.61 1.92 -11.38
CA LEU A 23 -1.84 3.02 -10.46
C LEU A 23 -1.15 2.85 -9.10
N ARG A 24 -0.71 1.62 -8.75
CA ARG A 24 -0.01 1.38 -7.49
C ARG A 24 1.44 1.89 -7.57
N PRO A 25 1.88 2.75 -6.64
CA PRO A 25 3.28 3.16 -6.54
C PRO A 25 4.19 1.94 -6.41
N THR A 26 5.24 1.89 -7.23
CA THR A 26 6.21 0.79 -7.20
C THR A 26 7.33 1.05 -6.19
N SER A 27 7.50 2.31 -5.80
CA SER A 27 8.46 2.75 -4.80
C SER A 27 7.82 3.64 -3.75
N LEU A 28 8.43 3.68 -2.56
CA LEU A 28 8.00 4.58 -1.48
C LEU A 28 8.13 6.06 -1.86
N ALA A 29 8.99 6.38 -2.85
CA ALA A 29 9.15 7.73 -3.36
C ALA A 29 7.95 8.19 -4.20
N GLU A 30 7.35 7.29 -4.98
CA GLU A 30 6.14 7.54 -5.78
C GLU A 30 4.87 7.65 -4.93
N TYR A 31 4.90 7.19 -3.67
CA TYR A 31 3.74 7.26 -2.78
C TYR A 31 3.36 8.71 -2.47
N ILE A 32 2.17 9.13 -2.86
CA ILE A 32 1.67 10.49 -2.67
C ILE A 32 1.08 10.65 -1.27
N GLY A 33 1.41 11.75 -0.59
CA GLY A 33 0.94 12.03 0.78
C GLY A 33 1.80 11.40 1.88
N GLN A 34 1.25 11.38 3.09
CA GLN A 34 1.86 10.81 4.31
C GLN A 34 3.36 11.16 4.52
N ALA A 35 3.73 12.44 4.36
CA ALA A 35 5.13 12.88 4.41
C ALA A 35 5.89 12.41 5.67
N LYS A 36 5.25 12.50 6.84
CA LYS A 36 5.81 12.05 8.12
C LYS A 36 6.08 10.55 8.16
N VAL A 37 5.14 9.73 7.68
CA VAL A 37 5.28 8.26 7.64
C VAL A 37 6.40 7.88 6.68
N LYS A 38 6.43 8.47 5.49
CA LYS A 38 7.50 8.23 4.50
C LYS A 38 8.89 8.57 5.06
N GLN A 39 9.01 9.70 5.76
CA GLN A 39 10.27 10.09 6.38
C GLN A 39 10.71 9.09 7.45
N ASN A 40 9.80 8.67 8.33
CA ASN A 40 10.11 7.69 9.37
C ASN A 40 10.54 6.34 8.77
N LEU A 41 9.82 5.86 7.75
CA LEU A 41 10.16 4.62 7.05
C LEU A 41 11.55 4.70 6.40
N ASN A 42 11.90 5.82 5.76
CA ASN A 42 13.23 6.01 5.18
C ASN A 42 14.34 5.92 6.25
N ILE A 43 14.13 6.51 7.42
CA ILE A 43 15.10 6.42 8.53
C ILE A 43 15.24 4.98 9.03
N LEU A 44 14.11 4.28 9.26
CA LEU A 44 14.11 2.91 9.76
C LEU A 44 14.75 1.94 8.77
N ILE A 45 14.39 2.02 7.49
CA ILE A 45 14.99 1.22 6.42
C ILE A 45 16.48 1.51 6.30
N GLY A 46 16.88 2.78 6.34
CA GLY A 46 18.30 3.17 6.29
C GLY A 46 19.10 2.61 7.47
N ALA A 47 18.52 2.64 8.68
CA ALA A 47 19.15 2.09 9.88
C ALA A 47 19.28 0.56 9.81
N ALA A 48 18.23 -0.16 9.38
CA ALA A 48 18.26 -1.61 9.21
C ALA A 48 19.31 -2.04 8.16
N ARG A 49 19.33 -1.34 7.01
CA ARG A 49 20.36 -1.54 5.98
C ARG A 49 21.77 -1.33 6.50
N LYS A 50 22.00 -0.29 7.31
CA LYS A 50 23.32 -0.01 7.89
C LYS A 50 23.78 -1.10 8.85
N ARG A 51 22.85 -1.73 9.59
CA ARG A 51 23.15 -2.84 10.50
C ARG A 51 23.22 -4.21 9.80
N ASN A 52 22.85 -4.30 8.52
CA ASN A 52 22.65 -5.58 7.81
C ASN A 52 21.66 -6.51 8.53
N GLU A 53 20.63 -5.92 9.13
CA GLU A 53 19.58 -6.64 9.85
C GLU A 53 18.23 -6.48 9.13
N PRO A 54 17.31 -7.44 9.28
CA PRO A 54 15.95 -7.26 8.80
C PRO A 54 15.30 -6.04 9.46
N LEU A 55 14.36 -5.43 8.74
CA LEU A 55 13.52 -4.39 9.33
C LEU A 55 12.57 -5.05 10.33
N GLU A 56 12.56 -4.54 11.56
CA GLU A 56 11.63 -4.97 12.61
C GLU A 56 10.17 -4.71 12.21
N HIS A 57 9.22 -5.37 12.88
CA HIS A 57 7.79 -5.14 12.64
C HIS A 57 7.39 -3.69 12.97
N ILE A 58 6.72 -3.03 12.02
CA ILE A 58 6.25 -1.65 12.16
C ILE A 58 4.73 -1.64 12.15
N LEU A 59 4.13 -1.03 13.17
CA LEU A 59 2.71 -0.69 13.16
C LEU A 59 2.53 0.71 12.58
N ILE A 60 1.72 0.83 11.54
CA ILE A 60 1.37 2.12 10.93
C ILE A 60 -0.08 2.41 11.28
N GLN A 61 -0.33 3.53 11.97
CA GLN A 61 -1.69 4.00 12.17
C GLN A 61 -2.14 4.80 10.95
N ASN A 62 -3.34 4.49 10.45
CA ASN A 62 -3.99 5.32 9.44
C ASN A 62 -4.78 6.42 10.15
N THR A 63 -4.17 7.56 10.40
CA THR A 63 -4.87 8.75 10.86
C THR A 63 -4.89 9.76 9.72
N PHE A 64 -6.10 10.11 9.29
CA PHE A 64 -6.38 11.09 8.25
C PHE A 64 -6.09 12.52 8.75
#